data_AF-A0AAV0LQP5-F1
#
_entry.id   AF-A0AAV0LQP5-F1
#
_cell.length_a   1.000
_cell.length_b   1.000
_cell.length_c   1.000
_cell.angle_alpha   90.00
_cell.angle_beta   90.00
_cell.angle_gamma   90.00
#
_symmetry.space_group_name_H-M   'P 1'
#
loop_
_entity.id
_entity.type
_entity.pdbx_description
1 polymer ?
#
loop_
_entity_poly.entity_id
_entity_poly.type
_entity_poly.pdbx_seq_one_letter_code
_entity_poly.pdbx_strand_id
1 'polypeptide(L)'
;MVGGIAGLWGALIEGPRIGRFGGSGRSVALRGHSASLVVLGTFLLWFGWYGFNPGSFAKILAPYPDSDAYYGQWSAIGRTAVTTTLSGCTAALTTLFGKRVMSGHWNVTDVCNGLLGGLAAITASCSVVEPWAAVICGFVASLVLMGCNKLAEKLKYDDPLEAAQLHGGCGMWLLAAHLIQVVVIVGWVSATMGPLFYILHKLKLLRISAEDELAGMDLTRHGGFAYAYHDQDDPDQKGGFPLSRVEPAATTPQSV
;
A
#
# COMPACT_ATOMS: atom_id res chain seq x y z
N MET A 1 5.32 -2.40 -9.87
CA MET A 1 4.54 -2.24 -11.11
C MET A 1 3.81 -3.51 -11.53
N VAL A 2 4.48 -4.63 -11.79
CA VAL A 2 3.83 -5.90 -12.24
C VAL A 2 2.63 -6.28 -11.36
N GLY A 3 2.84 -6.45 -10.05
CA GLY A 3 1.76 -6.78 -9.12
C GLY A 3 0.65 -5.72 -9.04
N GLY A 4 1.01 -4.43 -9.10
CA GLY A 4 0.02 -3.34 -9.08
C GLY A 4 -0.88 -3.31 -10.32
N ILE A 5 -0.32 -3.58 -11.51
CA ILE A 5 -1.10 -3.64 -12.76
C ILE A 5 -1.93 -4.93 -12.83
N ALA A 6 -1.40 -6.05 -12.31
CA ALA A 6 -2.18 -7.28 -12.16
C ALA A 6 -3.37 -7.07 -11.22
N GLY A 7 -3.15 -6.47 -10.05
CA GLY A 7 -4.20 -6.11 -9.10
C GLY A 7 -5.22 -5.13 -9.68
N LEU A 8 -4.77 -4.17 -10.50
CA LEU A 8 -5.66 -3.28 -11.25
C LEU A 8 -6.63 -4.05 -12.14
N TRP A 9 -6.14 -5.01 -12.95
CA TRP A 9 -7.00 -5.84 -13.78
C TRP A 9 -7.97 -6.69 -12.96
N GLY A 10 -7.51 -7.29 -11.87
CA GLY A 10 -8.37 -8.05 -10.97
C GLY A 10 -9.51 -7.20 -10.41
N ALA A 11 -9.19 -6.03 -9.86
CA ALA A 11 -10.20 -5.14 -9.28
C ALA A 11 -11.12 -4.48 -10.34
N LEU A 12 -10.63 -4.21 -11.55
CA LEU A 12 -11.47 -3.71 -12.66
C LEU A 12 -12.47 -4.75 -13.17
N ILE A 13 -12.05 -6.01 -13.26
CA ILE A 13 -12.88 -7.09 -13.80
C ILE A 13 -13.89 -7.59 -12.75
N GLU A 14 -13.47 -7.78 -11.50
CA GLU A 14 -14.37 -8.21 -10.42
C GLU A 14 -15.33 -7.11 -9.96
N GLY A 15 -14.93 -5.86 -10.16
CA GLY A 15 -15.69 -4.69 -9.76
C GLY A 15 -15.67 -4.45 -8.25
N PRO A 16 -16.34 -3.38 -7.79
CA PRO A 16 -16.25 -2.94 -6.41
C PRO A 16 -16.96 -3.85 -5.41
N ARG A 17 -16.48 -3.87 -4.17
CA ARG A 17 -17.14 -4.56 -3.05
C ARG A 17 -18.53 -3.95 -2.79
N ILE A 18 -19.46 -4.79 -2.36
CA ILE A 18 -20.81 -4.36 -2.00
C ILE A 18 -20.72 -3.30 -0.91
N GLY A 19 -21.43 -2.18 -1.11
CA GLY A 19 -21.45 -1.06 -0.17
C GLY A 19 -20.27 -0.07 -0.29
N ARG A 20 -19.22 -0.35 -1.08
CA ARG A 20 -18.10 0.61 -1.29
C ARG A 20 -18.57 1.90 -1.95
N PHE A 21 -19.46 1.80 -2.94
CA PHE A 21 -20.04 2.92 -3.64
C PHE A 21 -21.57 2.83 -3.53
N GLY A 22 -22.18 3.74 -2.78
CA GLY A 22 -23.63 3.75 -2.58
C GLY A 22 -24.40 4.17 -3.83
N GLY A 23 -25.71 3.90 -3.84
CA GLY A 23 -26.61 4.27 -4.96
C GLY A 23 -26.65 5.77 -5.26
N SER A 24 -26.32 6.63 -4.30
CA SER A 24 -26.17 8.08 -4.46
C SER A 24 -24.85 8.50 -5.14
N GLY A 25 -24.00 7.55 -5.52
CA GLY A 25 -22.66 7.81 -6.06
C GLY A 25 -21.62 8.19 -5.01
N ARG A 26 -21.99 8.24 -3.72
CA ARG A 26 -21.08 8.55 -2.62
C ARG A 26 -20.16 7.37 -2.32
N SER A 27 -18.86 7.64 -2.23
CA SER A 27 -17.87 6.67 -1.75
C SER A 27 -18.02 6.47 -0.25
N VAL A 28 -18.11 5.21 0.19
CA VAL A 28 -18.18 4.81 1.59
C VAL A 28 -16.91 4.04 1.93
N ALA A 29 -16.14 4.51 2.90
CA ALA A 29 -14.91 3.84 3.31
C ALA A 29 -15.24 2.54 4.07
N LEU A 30 -14.81 1.40 3.53
CA LEU A 30 -14.87 0.12 4.21
C LEU A 30 -13.62 0.00 5.09
N ARG A 31 -13.78 0.16 6.41
CA ARG A 31 -12.66 0.16 7.35
C ARG A 31 -11.99 -1.23 7.42
N GLY A 32 -10.67 -1.21 7.54
CA GLY A 32 -9.90 -2.42 7.84
C GLY A 32 -10.17 -2.93 9.26
N HIS A 33 -9.87 -4.21 9.49
CA HIS A 33 -10.16 -4.90 10.75
C HIS A 33 -9.24 -4.45 11.91
N SER A 34 -7.97 -4.13 11.65
CA SER A 34 -7.03 -3.74 12.72
C SER A 34 -5.94 -2.79 12.23
N ALA A 35 -5.95 -1.57 12.76
CA ALA A 35 -4.88 -0.59 12.49
C ALA A 35 -3.53 -1.04 13.07
N SER A 36 -3.54 -1.69 14.24
CA SER A 36 -2.31 -2.18 14.89
C SER A 36 -1.60 -3.24 14.05
N LEU A 37 -2.35 -4.15 13.43
CA LEU A 37 -1.77 -5.16 12.52
C LEU A 37 -1.25 -4.53 11.22
N VAL A 38 -1.92 -3.49 10.70
CA VAL A 38 -1.40 -2.72 9.55
C VAL A 38 -0.06 -2.08 9.90
N VAL A 39 0.06 -1.47 11.08
CA VAL A 39 1.33 -0.87 11.56
C VAL A 39 2.41 -1.94 11.72
N LEU A 40 2.10 -3.07 12.35
CA LEU A 40 3.04 -4.19 12.50
C LEU A 40 3.50 -4.71 11.13
N GLY A 41 2.57 -4.95 10.21
CA GLY A 41 2.87 -5.37 8.85
C GLY A 41 3.74 -4.35 8.11
N THR A 42 3.49 -3.05 8.31
CA THR A 42 4.29 -1.97 7.73
C THR A 42 5.74 -2.01 8.24
N PHE A 43 5.96 -2.22 9.54
CA PHE A 43 7.31 -2.37 10.09
C PHE A 43 8.03 -3.61 9.57
N LEU A 44 7.33 -4.74 9.47
CA LEU A 44 7.89 -5.97 8.89
C LEU A 44 8.28 -5.77 7.43
N LEU A 45 7.43 -5.11 6.64
CA LEU A 45 7.73 -4.77 5.25
C LEU A 45 8.90 -3.80 5.14
N TRP A 46 8.95 -2.76 5.97
CA TRP A 46 10.09 -1.83 5.99
C TRP A 46 11.39 -2.55 6.33
N PHE A 47 11.40 -3.37 7.39
CA PHE A 47 12.55 -4.20 7.73
C PHE A 47 12.96 -5.11 6.55
N GLY A 48 12.00 -5.81 5.95
CA GLY A 48 12.21 -6.65 4.78
C GLY A 48 12.75 -5.88 3.56
N TRP A 49 12.43 -4.60 3.43
CA TRP A 49 12.92 -3.74 2.35
C TRP A 49 14.42 -3.49 2.41
N TYR A 50 15.07 -3.62 3.58
CA TYR A 50 16.54 -3.64 3.66
C TYR A 50 17.15 -4.92 3.09
N GLY A 51 16.43 -6.05 3.16
CA GLY A 51 16.78 -7.25 2.42
C GLY A 51 16.54 -7.09 0.91
N PHE A 52 15.47 -6.39 0.53
CA PHE A 52 15.10 -6.18 -0.87
C PHE A 52 16.06 -5.24 -1.60
N ASN A 53 16.21 -4.00 -1.12
CA ASN A 53 16.98 -2.96 -1.81
C ASN A 53 18.50 -3.17 -1.63
N PRO A 54 19.08 -3.02 -0.41
CA PRO A 54 20.50 -3.32 -0.18
C PRO A 54 20.91 -4.74 -0.59
N GLY A 55 20.06 -5.76 -0.37
CA GLY A 55 20.38 -7.14 -0.75
C GLY A 55 20.46 -7.38 -2.27
N SER A 56 19.91 -6.49 -3.09
CA SER A 56 19.99 -6.57 -4.56
C SER A 56 21.43 -6.47 -5.11
N PHE A 57 22.40 -6.03 -4.29
CA PHE A 57 23.82 -6.04 -4.68
C PHE A 57 24.44 -7.44 -4.73
N ALA A 58 23.84 -8.44 -4.04
CA ALA A 58 24.27 -9.84 -3.93
C ALA A 58 25.68 -10.11 -3.37
N LYS A 59 26.57 -9.11 -3.35
CA LYS A 59 27.93 -9.16 -2.83
C LYS A 59 28.24 -7.87 -2.08
N ILE A 60 28.95 -7.99 -0.97
CA ILE A 60 29.38 -6.85 -0.14
C ILE A 60 30.77 -6.36 -0.57
N LEU A 61 31.64 -7.30 -0.92
CA LEU A 61 33.02 -7.08 -1.32
C LEU A 61 33.17 -7.50 -2.78
N ALA A 62 33.48 -6.54 -3.65
CA ALA A 62 33.90 -6.76 -5.02
C ALA A 62 35.25 -6.06 -5.22
N PRO A 63 36.36 -6.81 -5.32
CA PRO A 63 37.65 -6.21 -5.65
C PRO A 63 37.66 -5.78 -7.12
N TYR A 64 38.01 -4.52 -7.38
CA TYR A 64 38.25 -4.03 -8.74
C TYR A 64 39.73 -4.22 -9.07
N PRO A 65 40.08 -5.03 -10.10
CA PRO A 65 41.47 -5.45 -10.34
C PRO A 65 42.46 -4.32 -10.60
N ASP A 66 41.99 -3.15 -11.05
CA ASP A 66 42.84 -2.04 -11.55
C ASP A 66 42.58 -0.69 -10.87
N SER A 67 42.04 -0.67 -9.64
CA SER A 67 41.86 0.57 -8.89
C SER A 67 42.41 0.45 -7.46
N ASP A 68 43.33 1.35 -7.09
CA ASP A 68 43.74 1.62 -5.69
C ASP A 68 42.59 2.12 -4.79
N ALA A 69 41.38 2.22 -5.35
CA ALA A 69 40.20 2.70 -4.67
C ALA A 69 39.71 1.66 -3.65
N TYR A 70 39.85 2.01 -2.37
CA TYR A 70 39.16 1.43 -1.21
C TYR A 70 37.61 1.55 -1.28
N TYR A 71 36.99 1.70 -2.45
CA TYR A 71 35.54 1.77 -2.61
C TYR A 71 35.00 0.43 -3.11
N GLY A 72 34.59 -0.45 -2.19
CA GLY A 72 33.81 -1.63 -2.55
C GLY A 72 32.31 -1.39 -2.53
N GLN A 73 31.54 -2.44 -2.89
CA GLN A 73 30.08 -2.40 -2.96
C GLN A 73 29.41 -1.99 -1.64
N TRP A 74 30.07 -2.12 -0.49
CA TRP A 74 29.56 -1.69 0.82
C TRP A 74 29.12 -0.21 0.86
N SER A 75 29.81 0.68 0.14
CA SER A 75 29.42 2.10 0.08
C SER A 75 28.10 2.28 -0.68
N ALA A 76 27.92 1.55 -1.78
CA ALA A 76 26.68 1.57 -2.55
C ALA A 76 25.52 0.90 -1.78
N ILE A 77 25.78 -0.20 -1.07
CA ILE A 77 24.82 -0.85 -0.16
C ILE A 77 24.37 0.12 0.93
N GLY A 78 25.31 0.81 1.57
CA GLY A 78 25.03 1.83 2.59
C GLY A 78 24.18 2.96 2.04
N ARG A 79 24.53 3.52 0.87
CA ARG A 79 23.72 4.54 0.18
C ARG A 79 22.31 4.00 -0.08
N THR A 80 22.17 2.78 -0.56
CA THR A 80 20.88 2.14 -0.83
C THR A 80 20.01 1.97 0.42
N ALA A 81 20.59 1.62 1.56
CA ALA A 81 19.85 1.56 2.82
C ALA A 81 19.34 2.95 3.24
N VAL A 82 20.19 3.98 3.10
CA VAL A 82 19.86 5.37 3.45
C VAL A 82 18.76 5.93 2.54
N THR A 83 18.91 5.82 1.21
CA THR A 83 17.93 6.32 0.24
C THR A 83 16.58 5.63 0.39
N THR A 84 16.57 4.32 0.65
CA THR A 84 15.35 3.55 0.93
C THR A 84 14.57 4.14 2.09
N THR A 85 15.25 4.37 3.21
CA THR A 85 14.65 4.92 4.43
C THR A 85 14.17 6.35 4.24
N LEU A 86 15.00 7.20 3.64
CA LEU A 86 14.67 8.61 3.43
C LEU A 86 13.44 8.77 2.53
N SER A 87 13.32 7.97 1.46
CA SER A 87 12.14 7.99 0.59
C SER A 87 10.88 7.53 1.35
N GLY A 88 10.95 6.39 2.05
CA GLY A 88 9.82 5.88 2.84
C GLY A 88 9.35 6.88 3.90
N CYS A 89 10.26 7.41 4.71
CA CYS A 89 9.94 8.41 5.74
C CYS A 89 9.36 9.69 5.15
N THR A 90 9.93 10.20 4.05
CA THR A 90 9.43 11.42 3.42
C THR A 90 8.03 11.20 2.85
N ALA A 91 7.77 10.06 2.22
CA ALA A 91 6.45 9.72 1.72
C ALA A 91 5.42 9.55 2.86
N ALA A 92 5.83 8.96 3.99
CA ALA A 92 5.00 8.85 5.20
C ALA A 92 4.59 10.23 5.74
N LEU A 93 5.55 11.13 5.93
CA LEU A 93 5.30 12.50 6.41
C LEU A 93 4.48 13.31 5.41
N THR A 94 4.78 13.22 4.13
CA THR A 94 4.03 13.91 3.08
C THR A 94 2.57 13.44 3.06
N THR A 95 2.33 12.14 3.21
CA THR A 95 0.98 11.58 3.26
C THR A 95 0.26 11.99 4.54
N LEU A 96 0.95 11.96 5.69
CA LEU A 96 0.44 12.39 6.99
C LEU A 96 -0.11 13.83 6.92
N PHE A 97 0.71 14.78 6.48
CA PHE A 97 0.32 16.18 6.40
C PHE A 97 -0.65 16.44 5.24
N GLY A 98 -0.42 15.85 4.07
CA GLY A 98 -1.27 16.00 2.89
C GLY A 98 -2.69 15.52 3.15
N LYS A 99 -2.86 14.31 3.68
CA LYS A 99 -4.17 13.77 4.05
C LYS A 99 -4.81 14.54 5.19
N ARG A 100 -4.04 15.04 6.17
CA ARG A 100 -4.59 15.90 7.24
C ARG A 100 -5.22 17.18 6.70
N VAL A 101 -4.61 17.80 5.70
CA VAL A 101 -5.15 18.99 5.03
C VAL A 101 -6.41 18.64 4.24
N MET A 102 -6.44 17.47 3.58
CA MET A 102 -7.58 17.05 2.76
C MET A 102 -8.78 16.53 3.56
N SER A 103 -8.55 15.74 4.61
CA SER A 103 -9.59 15.01 5.34
C SER A 103 -9.97 15.66 6.68
N GLY A 104 -9.15 16.60 7.18
CA GLY A 104 -9.32 17.18 8.51
C GLY A 104 -8.87 16.29 9.67
N HIS A 105 -8.44 15.04 9.41
CA HIS A 105 -8.16 14.04 10.44
C HIS A 105 -6.80 13.38 10.21
N TRP A 106 -6.21 12.89 11.30
CA TRP A 106 -5.00 12.06 11.24
C TRP A 106 -5.39 10.59 11.16
N ASN A 107 -4.85 9.87 10.18
CA ASN A 107 -5.12 8.45 10.01
C ASN A 107 -3.82 7.68 9.81
N VAL A 108 -3.54 6.74 10.72
CA VAL A 108 -2.32 5.93 10.69
C VAL A 108 -2.23 5.04 9.45
N THR A 109 -3.35 4.54 8.92
CA THR A 109 -3.32 3.64 7.76
C THR A 109 -2.87 4.39 6.50
N ASP A 110 -3.27 5.65 6.35
CA ASP A 110 -2.80 6.51 5.26
C ASP A 110 -1.29 6.74 5.35
N VAL A 111 -0.74 6.93 6.56
CA VAL A 111 0.71 7.08 6.79
C VAL A 111 1.46 5.80 6.42
N CYS A 112 0.95 4.64 6.82
CA CYS A 112 1.50 3.33 6.46
C CYS A 112 1.52 3.13 4.94
N ASN A 113 0.42 3.41 4.24
CA ASN A 113 0.37 3.31 2.78
C ASN A 113 1.33 4.31 2.11
N GLY A 114 1.42 5.54 2.65
CA GLY A 114 2.39 6.53 2.22
C GLY A 114 3.84 6.04 2.32
N LEU A 115 4.20 5.47 3.47
CA LEU A 115 5.52 4.90 3.72
C LEU A 115 5.85 3.81 2.70
N LEU A 116 4.96 2.83 2.56
CA LEU A 116 5.12 1.72 1.62
C LEU A 116 5.17 2.20 0.16
N GLY A 117 4.43 3.25 -0.20
CA GLY A 117 4.49 3.90 -1.51
C GLY A 117 5.86 4.54 -1.79
N GLY A 118 6.46 5.20 -0.79
CA GLY A 118 7.82 5.74 -0.89
C GLY A 118 8.90 4.67 -1.01
N LEU A 119 8.76 3.56 -0.29
CA LEU A 119 9.63 2.38 -0.41
C LEU A 119 9.52 1.74 -1.81
N ALA A 120 8.29 1.59 -2.31
CA ALA A 120 8.04 1.08 -3.66
C ALA A 120 8.64 1.98 -4.74
N ALA A 121 8.48 3.30 -4.63
CA ALA A 121 8.97 4.26 -5.62
C ALA A 121 10.50 4.29 -5.73
N ILE A 122 11.23 4.24 -4.61
CA ILE A 122 12.70 4.33 -4.63
C ILE A 122 13.38 3.04 -5.10
N THR A 123 12.67 1.90 -5.08
CA THR A 123 13.21 0.56 -5.37
C THR A 123 14.04 0.52 -6.66
N ALA A 124 13.58 1.15 -7.74
CA ALA A 124 14.27 1.12 -9.04
C ALA A 124 15.56 1.98 -9.10
N SER A 125 15.75 2.91 -8.17
CA SER A 125 16.82 3.92 -8.25
C SER A 125 17.63 4.10 -6.96
N CYS A 126 17.31 3.35 -5.92
CA CYS A 126 17.92 3.45 -4.59
C CYS A 126 19.46 3.31 -4.57
N SER A 127 20.06 2.66 -5.57
CA SER A 127 21.51 2.52 -5.72
C SER A 127 22.19 3.66 -6.47
N VAL A 128 21.44 4.48 -7.23
CA VAL A 128 21.99 5.48 -8.16
C VAL A 128 21.58 6.92 -7.84
N VAL A 129 20.60 7.11 -6.95
CA VAL A 129 20.18 8.44 -6.48
C VAL A 129 20.92 8.85 -5.21
N GLU A 130 21.19 10.15 -5.12
CA GLU A 130 21.75 10.75 -3.92
C GLU A 130 20.71 10.81 -2.77
N PRO A 131 21.15 10.78 -1.49
CA PRO A 131 20.25 10.82 -0.34
C PRO A 131 19.24 11.97 -0.36
N TRP A 132 19.65 13.17 -0.79
CA TRP A 132 18.74 14.32 -0.89
C TRP A 132 17.68 14.12 -1.98
N ALA A 133 18.02 13.46 -3.09
CA ALA A 133 17.09 13.18 -4.18
C ALA A 133 16.06 12.11 -3.76
N ALA A 134 16.44 11.17 -2.89
CA ALA A 134 15.52 10.19 -2.33
C ALA A 134 14.38 10.83 -1.51
N VAL A 135 14.64 11.95 -0.84
CA VAL A 135 13.59 12.74 -0.16
C VAL A 135 12.56 13.24 -1.18
N ILE A 136 13.02 13.77 -2.32
CA ILE A 136 12.13 14.23 -3.40
C ILE A 136 11.34 13.06 -3.99
N CYS A 137 11.99 11.91 -4.21
CA CYS A 137 11.30 10.70 -4.67
C CYS A 137 10.15 10.31 -3.74
N GLY A 138 10.40 10.29 -2.42
CA GLY A 138 9.37 9.99 -1.42
C GLY A 138 8.23 11.02 -1.40
N PHE A 139 8.58 12.30 -1.44
CA PHE A 139 7.59 13.39 -1.51
C PHE A 139 6.66 13.23 -2.71
N VAL A 140 7.21 13.06 -3.92
CA VAL A 140 6.38 12.96 -5.12
C VAL A 140 5.63 11.63 -5.18
N ALA A 141 6.21 10.52 -4.71
CA ALA A 141 5.51 9.24 -4.60
C ALA A 141 4.22 9.37 -3.76
N SER A 142 4.27 10.12 -2.65
CA SER A 142 3.08 10.40 -1.84
C SER A 142 2.03 11.23 -2.60
N LEU A 143 2.45 12.24 -3.37
CA LEU A 143 1.52 13.02 -4.21
C LEU A 143 0.84 12.14 -5.26
N VAL A 144 1.59 11.24 -5.90
CA VAL A 144 1.07 10.26 -6.86
C VAL A 144 0.09 9.32 -6.18
N LEU A 145 0.41 8.77 -5.01
CA LEU A 145 -0.49 7.92 -4.23
C LEU A 145 -1.81 8.63 -3.94
N MET A 146 -1.76 9.84 -3.39
CA MET A 146 -2.97 10.62 -3.06
C MET A 146 -3.79 10.96 -4.32
N GLY A 147 -3.12 11.31 -5.42
CA GLY A 147 -3.76 11.56 -6.71
C GLY A 147 -4.45 10.32 -7.27
N CYS A 148 -3.77 9.17 -7.24
CA CYS A 148 -4.32 7.88 -7.65
C CYS A 148 -5.49 7.44 -6.77
N ASN A 149 -5.45 7.67 -5.45
CA ASN A 149 -6.57 7.37 -4.55
C ASN A 149 -7.79 8.23 -4.88
N LYS A 150 -7.60 9.53 -5.14
CA LYS A 150 -8.70 10.42 -5.57
C LYS A 150 -9.27 10.03 -6.93
N LEU A 151 -8.40 9.58 -7.85
CA LEU A 151 -8.83 9.08 -9.15
C LEU A 151 -9.63 7.78 -9.01
N ALA A 152 -9.19 6.86 -8.14
CA ALA A 152 -9.90 5.63 -7.82
C ALA A 152 -11.33 5.90 -7.33
N GLU A 153 -11.48 6.84 -6.38
CA GLU A 153 -12.78 7.26 -5.88
C GLU A 153 -13.67 7.84 -7.00
N LYS A 154 -13.11 8.70 -7.86
CA LYS A 154 -13.84 9.32 -8.97
C LYS A 154 -14.29 8.30 -10.02
N LEU A 155 -13.45 7.30 -10.30
CA LEU A 155 -13.74 6.24 -11.28
C LEU A 155 -14.54 5.07 -10.69
N LYS A 156 -14.93 5.14 -9.41
CA LYS A 156 -15.59 4.06 -8.69
C LYS A 156 -14.82 2.73 -8.74
N TYR A 157 -13.49 2.85 -8.68
CA TYR A 157 -12.54 1.76 -8.60
C TYR A 157 -12.28 1.41 -7.13
N ASP A 158 -12.39 0.12 -6.78
CA ASP A 158 -12.22 -0.36 -5.41
C ASP A 158 -11.02 -1.31 -5.32
N ASP A 159 -9.90 -0.77 -4.85
CA ASP A 159 -8.75 -1.54 -4.41
C ASP A 159 -8.64 -1.44 -2.88
N PRO A 160 -8.98 -2.50 -2.13
CA PRO A 160 -8.98 -2.49 -0.66
C PRO A 160 -7.65 -2.09 -0.03
N LEU A 161 -6.53 -2.44 -0.69
CA LEU A 161 -5.18 -2.24 -0.19
C LEU A 161 -4.47 -1.09 -0.90
N GLU A 162 -5.14 -0.42 -1.84
CA GLU A 162 -4.55 0.58 -2.72
C GLU A 162 -3.32 0.02 -3.48
N ALA A 163 -3.30 -1.29 -3.74
CA ALA A 163 -2.15 -2.00 -4.31
C ALA A 163 -1.78 -1.48 -5.71
N ALA A 164 -2.77 -1.16 -6.54
CA ALA A 164 -2.56 -0.56 -7.85
C ALA A 164 -1.97 0.85 -7.74
N GLN A 165 -2.48 1.67 -6.83
CA GLN A 165 -2.03 3.04 -6.60
C GLN A 165 -0.60 3.06 -6.04
N LEU A 166 -0.33 2.20 -5.06
CA LEU A 166 0.94 2.10 -4.36
C LEU A 166 2.02 1.45 -5.23
N HIS A 167 1.80 0.23 -5.73
CA HIS A 167 2.83 -0.50 -6.49
C HIS A 167 2.85 -0.17 -7.98
N GLY A 168 1.70 0.19 -8.56
CA GLY A 168 1.57 0.63 -9.95
C GLY A 168 1.89 2.11 -10.07
N GLY A 169 1.09 2.96 -9.43
CA GLY A 169 1.22 4.42 -9.48
C GLY A 169 2.57 4.92 -8.98
N CYS A 170 2.91 4.72 -7.70
CA CYS A 170 4.19 5.21 -7.16
C CYS A 170 5.40 4.57 -7.85
N GLY A 171 5.31 3.29 -8.20
CA GLY A 171 6.38 2.58 -8.92
C GLY A 171 6.60 3.10 -10.34
N MET A 172 5.59 3.70 -10.95
CA MET A 172 5.67 4.28 -12.30
C MET A 172 6.26 5.68 -12.30
N TRP A 173 6.23 6.43 -11.18
CA TRP A 173 6.60 7.85 -11.11
C TRP A 173 7.99 8.21 -11.67
N LEU A 174 8.97 7.31 -11.62
CA LEU A 174 10.32 7.52 -12.19
C LEU A 174 10.32 7.46 -13.75
N LEU A 175 9.28 8.02 -14.37
CA LEU A 175 8.86 7.94 -15.77
C LEU A 175 9.93 8.35 -16.77
N ALA A 176 10.75 9.37 -16.46
CA ALA A 176 11.60 10.02 -17.45
C ALA A 176 12.74 9.13 -17.98
N ALA A 177 13.30 8.25 -17.16
CA ALA A 177 14.42 7.38 -17.56
C ALA A 177 13.97 5.99 -18.06
N HIS A 178 12.72 5.59 -17.78
CA HIS A 178 12.27 4.20 -17.95
C HIS A 178 10.96 4.06 -18.74
N LEU A 179 10.59 5.06 -19.56
CA LEU A 179 9.32 5.05 -20.30
C LEU A 179 9.09 3.77 -21.12
N ILE A 180 10.13 3.30 -21.84
CA ILE A 180 10.04 2.06 -22.62
C ILE A 180 9.74 0.87 -21.71
N GLN A 181 10.45 0.75 -20.58
CA GLN A 181 10.24 -0.34 -19.63
C GLN A 181 8.84 -0.29 -19.01
N VAL A 182 8.34 0.90 -18.66
CA VAL A 182 6.98 1.10 -18.17
C VAL A 182 5.96 0.60 -19.19
N VAL A 183 6.10 1.00 -20.46
CA VAL A 183 5.19 0.57 -21.53
C VAL A 183 5.24 -0.94 -21.74
N VAL A 184 6.43 -1.54 -21.73
CA VAL A 184 6.60 -3.00 -21.87
C VAL A 184 5.94 -3.74 -20.71
N ILE A 185 6.16 -3.30 -19.46
CA ILE A 185 5.55 -3.92 -18.28
C ILE A 185 4.02 -3.79 -18.34
N VAL A 186 3.50 -2.59 -18.62
CA VAL A 186 2.05 -2.35 -18.72
C VAL A 186 1.44 -3.20 -19.82
N GLY A 187 2.05 -3.24 -21.01
CA GLY A 187 1.59 -4.02 -22.15
C GLY A 187 1.59 -5.52 -21.85
N TRP A 188 2.72 -6.06 -21.40
CA TRP A 188 2.86 -7.49 -21.09
C TRP A 188 1.94 -7.95 -19.98
N VAL A 189 1.89 -7.22 -18.85
CA VAL A 189 1.05 -7.59 -17.72
C VAL A 189 -0.42 -7.46 -18.07
N SER A 190 -0.82 -6.45 -18.86
CA SER A 190 -2.21 -6.34 -19.32
C SER A 190 -2.60 -7.45 -20.28
N ALA A 191 -1.71 -7.82 -21.20
CA ALA A 191 -1.93 -8.90 -22.16
C ALA A 191 -2.03 -10.28 -21.49
N THR A 192 -1.38 -10.48 -20.34
CA THR A 192 -1.39 -11.76 -19.62
C THR A 192 -2.45 -11.82 -18.51
N MET A 193 -2.55 -10.77 -17.68
CA MET A 193 -3.46 -10.74 -16.53
C MET A 193 -4.89 -10.38 -16.93
N GLY A 194 -5.09 -9.51 -17.91
CA GLY A 194 -6.43 -9.14 -18.39
C GLY A 194 -7.23 -10.37 -18.83
N PRO A 195 -6.73 -11.20 -19.76
CA PRO A 195 -7.40 -12.43 -20.16
C PRO A 195 -7.54 -13.44 -19.02
N LEU A 196 -6.52 -13.59 -18.17
CA LEU A 196 -6.58 -14.51 -17.02
C LEU A 196 -7.73 -14.15 -16.08
N PHE A 197 -7.77 -12.91 -15.59
CA PHE A 197 -8.84 -12.45 -14.70
C PHE A 197 -10.20 -12.52 -15.39
N TYR A 198 -10.28 -12.18 -16.68
CA TYR A 198 -11.53 -12.27 -17.43
C TYR A 198 -12.06 -13.70 -17.53
N ILE A 199 -11.19 -14.68 -17.82
CA ILE A 199 -11.56 -16.09 -17.88
C ILE A 199 -12.02 -16.56 -16.49
N LEU A 200 -11.26 -16.28 -15.44
CA LEU A 200 -11.62 -16.67 -14.07
C LEU A 200 -12.93 -16.03 -13.60
N HIS A 201 -13.18 -14.78 -13.98
CA HIS A 201 -14.44 -14.08 -13.75
C HIS A 201 -15.61 -14.76 -14.47
N LYS A 202 -15.43 -15.12 -15.75
CA LYS A 202 -16.46 -15.84 -16.53
C LYS A 202 -16.76 -17.22 -15.96
N LEU A 203 -15.75 -17.88 -15.38
CA LEU A 203 -15.91 -19.14 -14.68
C LEU A 203 -16.48 -18.99 -13.26
N LYS A 204 -16.73 -17.75 -12.80
CA LYS A 204 -17.24 -17.41 -11.46
C LYS A 204 -16.38 -17.98 -10.32
N LEU A 205 -15.05 -17.93 -10.49
CA LEU A 205 -14.10 -18.50 -9.53
C LEU A 205 -13.51 -17.47 -8.55
N LEU A 206 -13.65 -16.17 -8.84
CA LEU A 206 -12.94 -15.11 -8.09
C LEU A 206 -13.79 -14.48 -6.98
N ARG A 207 -15.04 -14.15 -7.26
CA ARG A 207 -15.94 -13.51 -6.30
C ARG A 207 -16.89 -14.50 -5.66
N ILE A 208 -17.02 -14.39 -4.34
CA ILE A 208 -17.94 -15.16 -3.52
C ILE A 208 -19.40 -14.72 -3.76
N SER A 209 -20.36 -15.46 -3.19
CA SER A 209 -21.78 -15.09 -3.26
C SER A 209 -22.03 -13.75 -2.56
N ALA A 210 -23.06 -13.01 -2.99
CA ALA A 210 -23.43 -11.74 -2.35
C ALA A 210 -23.84 -11.93 -0.88
N GLU A 211 -24.45 -13.08 -0.56
CA GLU A 211 -24.79 -13.46 0.81
C GLU A 211 -23.54 -13.66 1.67
N ASP A 212 -22.53 -14.39 1.17
CA ASP A 212 -21.27 -14.59 1.87
C ASP A 212 -20.48 -13.28 2.01
N GLU A 213 -20.51 -12.41 1.00
CA GLU A 213 -19.84 -11.10 1.01
C GLU A 213 -20.46 -10.16 2.06
N LEU A 214 -21.78 -10.17 2.20
CA LEU A 214 -22.51 -9.38 3.19
C LEU A 214 -22.37 -9.95 4.61
N ALA A 215 -22.36 -11.27 4.76
CA ALA A 215 -22.19 -11.94 6.05
C ALA A 215 -20.75 -11.83 6.57
N GLY A 216 -19.76 -11.78 5.68
CA GLY A 216 -18.34 -11.80 6.01
C GLY A 216 -17.75 -13.21 5.98
N MET A 217 -16.59 -13.36 5.34
CA MET A 217 -15.96 -14.67 5.12
C MET A 217 -15.50 -15.36 6.40
N ASP A 218 -15.14 -14.60 7.44
CA ASP A 218 -14.77 -15.16 8.73
C ASP A 218 -15.93 -15.99 9.32
N LEU A 219 -17.14 -15.43 9.27
CA LEU A 219 -18.35 -16.12 9.75
C LEU A 219 -18.71 -17.32 8.85
N THR A 220 -18.71 -17.14 7.53
CA THR A 220 -19.20 -18.18 6.61
C THR A 220 -18.21 -19.31 6.34
N ARG A 221 -16.89 -19.07 6.48
CA ARG A 221 -15.83 -20.05 6.17
C ARG A 221 -15.05 -20.52 7.39
N HIS A 222 -14.96 -19.70 8.44
CA HIS A 222 -14.17 -20.01 9.64
C HIS A 222 -15.00 -20.18 10.90
N GLY A 223 -16.33 -19.98 10.83
CA GLY A 223 -17.27 -20.25 11.93
C GLY A 223 -17.19 -19.26 13.10
N GLY A 224 -16.54 -18.11 12.90
CA GLY A 224 -16.35 -17.09 13.93
C GLY A 224 -15.48 -15.95 13.42
N PHE A 225 -15.41 -14.84 14.15
CA PHE A 225 -14.57 -13.70 13.78
C PHE A 225 -13.08 -14.05 13.96
N ALA A 226 -12.23 -13.61 13.02
CA ALA A 226 -10.78 -13.79 13.15
C ALA A 226 -10.19 -13.11 14.41
N TYR A 227 -10.88 -12.09 14.92
CA TYR A 227 -10.53 -11.35 16.13
C TYR A 227 -11.78 -11.10 16.96
N ALA A 228 -11.73 -11.41 18.26
CA ALA A 228 -12.78 -11.02 19.19
C ALA A 228 -12.66 -9.53 19.52
N TYR A 229 -13.71 -8.77 19.25
CA TYR A 229 -13.84 -7.42 19.78
C TYR A 229 -14.51 -7.53 21.14
N HIS A 230 -13.79 -7.19 22.20
CA HIS A 230 -14.40 -7.03 23.52
C HIS A 230 -15.02 -5.65 23.57
N ASP A 231 -16.35 -5.58 23.45
CA ASP A 231 -17.07 -4.39 23.87
C ASP A 231 -16.85 -4.22 25.38
N GLN A 232 -16.53 -3.00 25.81
CA GLN A 232 -16.17 -2.69 27.20
C GLN A 232 -17.33 -2.92 28.20
N ASP A 233 -18.50 -3.33 27.73
CA ASP A 233 -19.73 -3.50 28.49
C ASP A 233 -20.09 -4.96 28.80
N ASP A 234 -19.25 -5.95 28.46
CA ASP A 234 -19.48 -7.35 28.83
C ASP A 234 -18.62 -7.78 30.05
N PRO A 235 -19.18 -7.82 31.28
CA PRO A 235 -18.43 -8.11 32.50
C PRO A 235 -17.99 -9.57 32.67
N ASP A 236 -18.38 -10.50 31.79
CA ASP A 236 -18.31 -11.94 32.07
C ASP A 236 -17.19 -12.74 31.36
N GLN A 237 -16.26 -12.13 30.63
CA GLN A 237 -15.18 -12.90 29.99
C GLN A 237 -13.76 -12.44 30.35
N LYS A 238 -13.14 -13.18 31.29
CA LYS A 238 -11.72 -13.10 31.65
C LYS A 238 -10.90 -14.02 30.74
N GLY A 239 -10.15 -13.48 29.78
CA GLY A 239 -9.12 -14.26 29.10
C GLY A 239 -8.65 -13.74 27.74
N GLY A 240 -8.15 -12.52 27.64
CA GLY A 240 -7.54 -12.01 26.41
C GLY A 240 -6.72 -10.73 26.62
N PHE A 241 -5.70 -10.52 25.80
CA PHE A 241 -4.95 -9.25 25.79
C PHE A 241 -5.89 -8.11 25.32
N PRO A 242 -6.06 -7.03 26.10
CA PRO A 242 -7.05 -6.01 25.82
C PRO A 242 -6.63 -5.16 24.61
N LEU A 243 -7.47 -5.11 23.57
CA LEU A 243 -7.43 -4.08 22.53
C LEU A 243 -8.75 -3.34 22.56
N SER A 244 -8.73 -2.10 23.07
CA SER A 244 -9.93 -1.26 23.13
C SER A 244 -10.25 -0.62 21.78
N ARG A 245 -11.53 -0.63 21.41
CA ARG A 245 -12.06 0.15 20.30
C ARG A 245 -12.00 1.64 20.65
N VAL A 246 -11.22 2.43 19.92
CA VAL A 246 -11.21 3.89 20.04
C VAL A 246 -12.18 4.47 19.03
N GLU A 247 -13.38 4.84 19.48
CA GLU A 247 -14.31 5.61 18.66
C GLU A 247 -13.93 7.10 18.70
N PRO A 248 -13.93 7.81 17.55
CA PRO A 248 -13.78 9.25 17.57
C PRO A 248 -15.01 9.87 18.26
N ALA A 249 -14.76 10.68 19.30
CA ALA A 249 -15.79 11.34 20.08
C ALA A 249 -16.80 12.06 19.17
N ALA A 250 -18.06 11.64 19.20
CA ALA A 250 -19.16 12.35 18.58
C ALA A 250 -19.38 13.65 19.35
N THR A 251 -18.79 14.75 18.89
CA THR A 251 -19.14 16.09 19.37
C THR A 251 -20.47 16.50 18.75
N THR A 252 -21.57 16.18 19.44
CA THR A 252 -22.86 16.83 19.20
C THR A 252 -22.82 18.19 19.92
N PRO A 253 -22.95 19.34 19.24
CA PRO A 253 -23.09 20.61 19.93
C PRO A 253 -24.46 20.63 20.60
N GLN A 254 -24.50 20.72 21.93
CA GLN A 254 -25.73 21.01 22.66
C GLN A 254 -26.11 22.46 22.36
N SER A 255 -27.33 22.66 21.84
CA SER A 255 -27.96 23.96 21.70
C SER A 255 -28.30 24.54 23.08
N VAL A 256 -27.79 25.73 23.36
CA VAL A 256 -28.38 26.69 24.31
C VAL A 256 -28.59 27.99 23.56
#